data_AF-A0A433RRW7-F1
#
_entry.id   AF-A0A433RRW7-F1
#
_cell.length_a   1.000
_cell.length_b   1.000
_cell.length_c   1.000
_cell.angle_alpha   90.00
_cell.angle_beta   90.00
_cell.angle_gamma   90.00
#
_symmetry.space_group_name_H-M   'P 1'
#
loop_
_entity.id
_entity.type
_entity.pdbx_description
1 polymer ?
#
loop_
_entity_poly.entity_id
_entity_poly.type
_entity_poly.pdbx_seq_one_letter_code
_entity_poly.pdbx_strand_id
1 'polypeptide(L)'
;MKKQPITQKNIAPVEYHFMTIKQKFVQQFLTKYENDFDQVKRWLSPMFFQEMEKKLDEHTARRLAEDSYFFLSGVVPYWPHFIMERMKKEPQSKLKKLIHTWHQPIFFFGEIIDVTDRYVAIEHAWTKEIVYVLDFSAMPHHIGENTLLLLVKGLEENIYYSLSMGIILTKASDSLFEAWNKLYKVTALPYKDFFQQHIDDCWRLLISETSLSSNTMRTDKKQLLVMLDAALIELDIKSEPLFLFTHRYVTTKHIKARKKGGFIAGVLQFGMKFNFIPPILTVTQLATICDVSKTTVYSYAAQLENYYKEEFSEWHLLEDEQTLYCSGTDATIIDREKWQLARLCDERSIEDEVTRKRLQKAKNIEFIPKNAHDLAQHFAYLAYEQTHDQQRFDFAQTSFSYDKNCVDALLLLSDYKGNETYLQRALELSEKSSDMERNRAYFKAAAVSFDMRNFEKSFDYLNQMTTWTVEQQYLRLAVLSALGEDRASKRLLATLPDNALTRWFTWAYHPIAENYNIAVMMNAFVDKYRQRDIDPLAYPRHCFYTEGCPVQGRLIYLLLYPMLQRNY
;
A
#
# COMPACT_ATOMS: atom_id res chain seq x y z
N MET A 1 -21.78 27.22 -20.25
CA MET A 1 -22.44 25.90 -20.05
C MET A 1 -22.07 24.98 -21.19
N LYS A 2 -21.02 24.15 -21.02
CA LYS A 2 -20.73 23.03 -21.93
C LYS A 2 -21.30 21.78 -21.29
N LYS A 3 -22.13 21.06 -22.06
CA LYS A 3 -22.89 19.87 -21.63
C LYS A 3 -21.93 18.76 -21.18
N GLN A 4 -22.19 18.18 -20.01
CA GLN A 4 -21.64 16.87 -19.59
C GLN A 4 -22.04 15.80 -20.63
N PRO A 5 -21.20 14.81 -20.96
CA PRO A 5 -21.67 13.65 -21.68
C PRO A 5 -22.51 12.80 -20.72
N ILE A 6 -23.78 12.68 -21.09
CA ILE A 6 -24.73 11.67 -20.64
C ILE A 6 -24.16 10.32 -21.05
N THR A 7 -24.03 9.36 -20.11
CA THR A 7 -24.53 7.97 -20.25
C THR A 7 -24.16 7.14 -19.02
N GLN A 8 -24.89 7.27 -17.91
CA GLN A 8 -24.93 6.19 -16.94
C GLN A 8 -25.90 5.14 -17.51
N LYS A 9 -25.38 4.07 -18.13
CA LYS A 9 -26.23 3.00 -18.68
C LYS A 9 -26.77 2.16 -17.52
N ASN A 10 -28.09 2.00 -17.43
CA ASN A 10 -28.70 1.19 -16.39
C ASN A 10 -28.59 -0.30 -16.76
N ILE A 11 -27.51 -0.95 -16.29
CA ILE A 11 -27.20 -2.36 -16.62
C ILE A 11 -28.07 -3.30 -15.79
N ALA A 12 -28.77 -4.21 -16.46
CA ALA A 12 -29.67 -5.14 -15.79
C ALA A 12 -28.92 -6.04 -14.79
N PRO A 13 -29.45 -6.25 -13.55
CA PRO A 13 -28.80 -7.10 -12.55
C PRO A 13 -28.49 -8.54 -13.00
N VAL A 14 -29.23 -9.03 -14.00
CA VAL A 14 -29.05 -10.36 -14.60
C VAL A 14 -27.70 -10.49 -15.33
N GLU A 15 -27.10 -9.40 -15.80
CA GLU A 15 -25.80 -9.41 -16.48
C GLU A 15 -24.67 -9.89 -15.55
N TYR A 16 -24.68 -9.45 -14.28
CA TYR A 16 -23.68 -9.87 -13.28
C TYR A 16 -23.78 -11.37 -12.93
N HIS A 17 -24.97 -11.96 -13.05
CA HIS A 17 -25.15 -13.39 -12.89
C HIS A 17 -24.44 -14.17 -14.02
N PHE A 18 -24.60 -13.74 -15.28
CA PHE A 18 -23.95 -14.39 -16.42
C PHE A 18 -22.45 -14.13 -16.48
N MET A 19 -21.98 -12.96 -16.03
CA MET A 19 -20.57 -12.68 -15.78
C MET A 19 -19.94 -13.71 -14.83
N THR A 20 -20.63 -14.03 -13.72
CA THR A 20 -20.18 -15.05 -12.75
C THR A 20 -20.16 -16.45 -13.37
N ILE A 21 -21.14 -16.79 -14.22
CA ILE A 21 -21.16 -18.06 -14.95
C ILE A 21 -19.98 -18.15 -15.93
N LYS A 22 -19.70 -17.07 -16.68
CA LYS A 22 -18.55 -16.97 -17.59
C LYS A 22 -17.24 -17.20 -16.85
N GLN A 23 -17.05 -16.59 -15.68
CA GLN A 23 -15.84 -16.79 -14.87
C GLN A 23 -15.63 -18.27 -14.50
N LYS A 24 -16.68 -18.99 -14.12
CA LYS A 24 -16.61 -20.44 -13.86
C LYS A 24 -16.19 -21.24 -15.09
N PHE A 25 -16.68 -20.86 -16.28
CA PHE A 25 -16.33 -21.53 -17.53
C PHE A 25 -14.86 -21.32 -17.89
N VAL A 26 -14.36 -20.08 -17.76
CA VAL A 26 -12.95 -19.76 -18.00
C VAL A 26 -12.05 -20.51 -17.02
N GLN A 27 -12.39 -20.51 -15.72
CA GLN A 27 -11.62 -21.25 -14.72
C GLN A 27 -11.58 -22.76 -15.03
N GLN A 28 -12.73 -23.36 -15.35
CA GLN A 28 -12.79 -24.78 -15.72
C GLN A 28 -12.02 -25.11 -16.99
N PHE A 29 -11.99 -24.19 -17.95
CA PHE A 29 -11.20 -24.32 -19.17
C PHE A 29 -9.70 -24.29 -18.85
N LEU A 30 -9.24 -23.27 -18.11
CA LEU A 30 -7.83 -23.12 -17.76
C LEU A 30 -7.32 -24.31 -16.93
N THR A 31 -8.10 -24.82 -15.97
CA THR A 31 -7.75 -26.03 -15.22
C THR A 31 -7.65 -27.29 -16.10
N LYS A 32 -8.48 -27.39 -17.16
CA LYS A 32 -8.44 -28.54 -18.08
C LYS A 32 -7.14 -28.57 -18.91
N TYR A 33 -6.56 -27.39 -19.19
CA TYR A 33 -5.42 -27.22 -20.10
C TYR A 33 -4.16 -26.68 -19.40
N GLU A 34 -4.10 -26.74 -18.07
CA GLU A 34 -2.99 -26.20 -17.25
C GLU A 34 -1.61 -26.76 -17.64
N ASN A 35 -1.55 -28.00 -18.11
CA ASN A 35 -0.31 -28.68 -18.51
C ASN A 35 0.07 -28.50 -19.99
N ASP A 36 -0.73 -27.79 -20.79
CA ASP A 36 -0.49 -27.64 -22.23
C ASP A 36 0.42 -26.44 -22.59
N PHE A 37 1.04 -25.81 -21.59
CA PHE A 37 1.88 -24.62 -21.78
C PHE A 37 3.11 -24.87 -22.69
N ASP A 38 3.64 -26.10 -22.71
CA ASP A 38 4.72 -26.46 -23.64
C ASP A 38 4.28 -26.36 -25.12
N GLN A 39 3.00 -26.59 -25.40
CA GLN A 39 2.44 -26.43 -26.75
C GLN A 39 2.32 -24.95 -27.12
N VAL A 40 1.94 -24.11 -26.16
CA VAL A 40 1.91 -22.64 -26.30
C VAL A 40 3.30 -22.10 -26.67
N LYS A 41 4.34 -22.54 -25.95
CA LYS A 41 5.74 -22.13 -26.22
C LYS A 41 6.22 -22.57 -27.61
N ARG A 42 5.83 -23.77 -28.05
CA ARG A 42 6.18 -24.25 -29.40
C ARG A 42 5.49 -23.45 -30.49
N TRP A 43 4.22 -23.06 -30.28
CA TRP A 43 3.46 -22.26 -31.23
C TRP A 43 4.06 -20.86 -31.45
N LEU A 44 4.43 -20.17 -30.37
CA LEU A 44 5.08 -18.84 -30.45
C LEU A 44 6.54 -18.87 -30.87
N SER A 45 7.17 -20.05 -30.95
CA SER A 45 8.62 -20.28 -30.92
C SER A 45 9.26 -20.01 -29.55
N PRO A 46 10.03 -20.96 -28.99
CA PRO A 46 10.70 -20.79 -27.70
C PRO A 46 11.62 -19.57 -27.63
N MET A 47 12.24 -19.21 -28.75
CA MET A 47 13.16 -18.07 -28.82
C MET A 47 12.41 -16.73 -28.68
N PHE A 48 11.23 -16.61 -29.29
CA PHE A 48 10.41 -15.41 -29.19
C PHE A 48 9.75 -15.29 -27.82
N PHE A 49 9.32 -16.41 -27.23
CA PHE A 49 8.77 -16.42 -25.88
C PHE A 49 9.81 -15.93 -24.84
N GLN A 50 11.07 -16.35 -24.96
CA GLN A 50 12.17 -15.83 -24.13
C GLN A 50 12.41 -14.32 -24.33
N GLU A 51 12.20 -13.79 -25.54
CA GLU A 51 12.28 -12.35 -25.78
C GLU A 51 11.13 -11.60 -25.10
N MET A 52 9.92 -12.16 -25.10
CA MET A 52 8.79 -11.61 -24.37
C MET A 52 9.04 -11.59 -22.86
N GLU A 53 9.53 -12.67 -22.26
CA GLU A 53 9.87 -12.75 -20.82
C GLU A 53 10.99 -11.79 -20.39
N LYS A 54 11.87 -11.38 -21.30
CA LYS A 54 12.90 -10.38 -21.01
C LYS A 54 12.38 -8.95 -21.00
N LYS A 55 11.33 -8.68 -21.78
CA LYS A 55 10.82 -7.32 -22.03
C LYS A 55 9.50 -7.02 -21.31
N LEU A 56 8.77 -8.06 -20.94
CA LEU A 56 7.56 -8.04 -20.12
C LEU A 56 7.84 -8.87 -18.87
N ASP A 57 7.07 -8.68 -17.80
CA ASP A 57 7.15 -9.61 -16.67
C ASP A 57 6.68 -11.02 -17.09
N GLU A 58 7.23 -12.06 -16.44
CA GLU A 58 6.98 -13.47 -16.75
C GLU A 58 5.47 -13.80 -16.80
N HIS A 59 4.71 -13.24 -15.86
CA HIS A 59 3.27 -13.49 -15.75
C HIS A 59 2.49 -12.87 -16.93
N THR A 60 2.80 -11.63 -17.32
CA THR A 60 2.20 -10.98 -18.48
C THR A 60 2.58 -11.66 -19.79
N ALA A 61 3.86 -12.02 -19.98
CA ALA A 61 4.33 -12.73 -21.16
C ALA A 61 3.62 -14.10 -21.32
N ARG A 62 3.54 -14.86 -20.22
CA ARG A 62 2.81 -16.13 -20.17
C ARG A 62 1.33 -15.97 -20.49
N ARG A 63 0.66 -15.01 -19.88
CA ARG A 63 -0.78 -14.78 -20.08
C ARG A 63 -1.11 -14.36 -21.52
N LEU A 64 -0.33 -13.46 -22.11
CA LEU A 64 -0.46 -13.07 -23.51
C LEU A 64 -0.32 -14.27 -24.45
N ALA A 65 0.64 -15.15 -24.18
CA ALA A 65 0.90 -16.34 -24.97
C ALA A 65 -0.22 -17.37 -24.88
N GLU A 66 -0.65 -17.70 -23.65
CA GLU A 66 -1.74 -18.64 -23.39
C GLU A 66 -3.06 -18.14 -23.98
N ASP A 67 -3.41 -16.88 -23.74
CA ASP A 67 -4.66 -16.30 -24.23
C ASP A 67 -4.70 -16.24 -25.76
N SER A 68 -3.59 -15.89 -26.39
CA SER A 68 -3.48 -15.90 -27.85
C SER A 68 -3.60 -17.31 -28.42
N TYR A 69 -2.97 -18.30 -27.80
CA TYR A 69 -3.03 -19.69 -28.26
C TYR A 69 -4.42 -20.29 -28.09
N PHE A 70 -5.03 -20.16 -26.91
CA PHE A 70 -6.28 -20.84 -26.57
C PHE A 70 -7.53 -20.17 -27.14
N PHE A 71 -7.53 -18.84 -27.30
CA PHE A 71 -8.72 -18.07 -27.63
C PHE A 71 -8.69 -17.40 -29.01
N LEU A 72 -7.49 -17.11 -29.54
CA LEU A 72 -7.34 -16.43 -30.83
C LEU A 72 -6.79 -17.34 -31.93
N SER A 73 -5.86 -18.23 -31.60
CA SER A 73 -5.20 -19.04 -32.62
C SER A 73 -6.19 -19.97 -33.31
N GLY A 74 -6.13 -20.03 -34.64
CA GLY A 74 -6.91 -20.99 -35.43
C GLY A 74 -6.30 -22.39 -35.46
N VAL A 75 -5.16 -22.60 -34.79
CA VAL A 75 -4.34 -23.83 -34.90
C VAL A 75 -5.02 -25.02 -34.23
N VAL A 76 -5.52 -24.81 -33.00
CA VAL A 76 -6.30 -25.83 -32.29
C VAL A 76 -7.53 -25.17 -31.65
N PRO A 77 -8.76 -25.60 -32.00
CA PRO A 77 -9.98 -24.94 -31.55
C PRO A 77 -10.38 -25.38 -30.12
N TYR A 78 -9.47 -25.25 -29.16
CA TYR A 78 -9.67 -25.68 -27.76
C TYR A 78 -10.92 -25.03 -27.14
N TRP A 79 -10.99 -23.71 -27.19
CA TRP A 79 -12.10 -22.95 -26.62
C TRP A 79 -13.43 -23.21 -27.33
N PRO A 80 -13.53 -23.10 -28.68
CA PRO A 80 -14.71 -23.52 -29.43
C PRO A 80 -15.23 -24.92 -29.04
N HIS A 81 -14.32 -25.90 -28.96
CA HIS A 81 -14.67 -27.27 -28.62
C HIS A 81 -15.20 -27.38 -27.18
N PHE A 82 -14.51 -26.77 -26.22
CA PHE A 82 -14.96 -26.74 -24.82
C PHE A 82 -16.34 -26.11 -24.68
N ILE A 83 -16.60 -25.01 -25.38
CA ILE A 83 -17.90 -24.34 -25.39
C ILE A 83 -18.98 -25.23 -25.98
N MET A 84 -18.71 -25.93 -27.09
CA MET A 84 -19.65 -26.89 -27.67
C MET A 84 -19.94 -28.07 -26.72
N GLU A 85 -18.94 -28.63 -26.04
CA GLU A 85 -19.13 -29.68 -25.04
C GLU A 85 -20.04 -29.23 -23.90
N ARG A 86 -19.83 -27.99 -23.41
CA ARG A 86 -20.65 -27.40 -22.35
C ARG A 86 -22.07 -27.11 -22.81
N MET A 87 -22.25 -26.57 -24.01
CA MET A 87 -23.57 -26.32 -24.60
C MET A 87 -24.42 -27.58 -24.77
N LYS A 88 -23.79 -28.73 -25.07
CA LYS A 88 -24.51 -30.02 -25.17
C LYS A 88 -25.08 -30.48 -23.84
N LYS A 89 -24.42 -30.14 -22.73
CA LYS A 89 -24.80 -30.50 -21.36
C LYS A 89 -25.71 -29.48 -20.69
N GLU A 90 -25.93 -28.32 -21.30
CA GLU A 90 -26.71 -27.22 -20.74
C GLU A 90 -28.22 -27.38 -21.03
N PRO A 91 -29.07 -27.61 -20.01
CA PRO A 91 -30.51 -27.75 -20.19
C PRO A 91 -31.23 -26.41 -20.44
N GLN A 92 -30.68 -25.27 -19.99
CA GLN A 92 -31.37 -23.99 -20.07
C GLN A 92 -31.20 -23.32 -21.44
N SER A 93 -32.29 -23.14 -22.19
CA SER A 93 -32.27 -22.61 -23.56
C SER A 93 -31.70 -21.18 -23.69
N LYS A 94 -31.96 -20.30 -22.71
CA LYS A 94 -31.42 -18.93 -22.69
C LYS A 94 -29.90 -18.90 -22.48
N LEU A 95 -29.40 -19.63 -21.48
CA LEU A 95 -27.97 -19.75 -21.22
C LEU A 95 -27.25 -20.44 -22.39
N LYS A 96 -27.88 -21.46 -23.00
CA LYS A 96 -27.36 -22.12 -24.20
C LYS A 96 -27.19 -21.16 -25.39
N LYS A 97 -28.15 -20.24 -25.61
CA LYS A 97 -28.03 -19.19 -26.65
C LYS A 97 -26.90 -18.20 -26.34
N LEU A 98 -26.75 -17.80 -25.08
CA LEU A 98 -25.68 -16.90 -24.66
C LEU A 98 -24.30 -17.56 -24.80
N ILE A 99 -24.13 -18.77 -24.28
CA ILE A 99 -22.88 -19.55 -24.39
C ILE A 99 -22.50 -19.75 -25.87
N HIS A 100 -23.47 -19.92 -26.76
CA HIS A 100 -23.18 -20.00 -28.20
C HIS A 100 -22.44 -18.79 -28.73
N THR A 101 -22.77 -17.59 -28.23
CA THR A 101 -22.06 -16.36 -28.60
C THR A 101 -20.63 -16.30 -28.06
N TRP A 102 -20.32 -17.04 -27.00
CA TRP A 102 -18.98 -17.12 -26.42
C TRP A 102 -18.05 -18.03 -27.21
N HIS A 103 -18.56 -18.80 -28.17
CA HIS A 103 -17.79 -19.72 -29.00
C HIS A 103 -16.64 -19.03 -29.75
N GLN A 104 -16.76 -17.73 -30.04
CA GLN A 104 -15.73 -16.96 -30.71
C GLN A 104 -15.44 -15.68 -29.90
N PRO A 105 -14.38 -15.70 -29.08
CA PRO A 105 -13.87 -14.50 -28.42
C PRO A 105 -13.50 -13.43 -29.43
N ILE A 106 -13.66 -12.17 -29.02
CA ILE A 106 -13.38 -10.99 -29.83
C ILE A 106 -12.14 -10.33 -29.25
N PHE A 107 -11.07 -10.24 -30.03
CA PHE A 107 -9.94 -9.38 -29.69
C PHE A 107 -10.36 -7.92 -29.80
N PHE A 108 -10.29 -7.17 -28.72
CA PHE A 108 -10.73 -5.79 -28.68
C PHE A 108 -9.55 -4.89 -28.32
N PHE A 109 -9.33 -3.88 -29.16
CA PHE A 109 -8.38 -2.82 -28.90
C PHE A 109 -9.07 -1.46 -29.03
N GLY A 110 -8.96 -0.65 -28.00
CA GLY A 110 -9.69 0.61 -27.92
C GLY A 110 -9.21 1.51 -26.78
N GLU A 111 -9.79 2.69 -26.71
CA GLU A 111 -9.49 3.71 -25.71
C GLU A 111 -10.54 3.68 -24.60
N ILE A 112 -10.10 3.75 -23.33
CA ILE A 112 -11.00 3.85 -22.18
C ILE A 112 -11.57 5.27 -22.15
N ILE A 113 -12.89 5.38 -22.32
CA ILE A 113 -13.57 6.69 -22.38
C ILE A 113 -14.33 7.04 -21.09
N ASP A 114 -14.71 6.03 -20.30
CA ASP A 114 -15.40 6.22 -19.03
C ASP A 114 -15.16 5.02 -18.09
N VAL A 115 -15.11 5.29 -16.79
CA VAL A 115 -14.90 4.29 -15.73
C VAL A 115 -15.93 4.54 -14.63
N THR A 116 -16.72 3.51 -14.32
CA THR A 116 -17.70 3.53 -13.25
C THR A 116 -17.49 2.34 -12.31
N ASP A 117 -18.14 2.35 -11.14
CA ASP A 117 -18.13 1.21 -10.21
C ASP A 117 -18.75 -0.08 -10.80
N ARG A 118 -19.46 0.04 -11.93
CA ARG A 118 -20.27 -1.04 -12.52
C ARG A 118 -19.74 -1.55 -13.86
N TYR A 119 -19.03 -0.72 -14.60
CA TYR A 119 -18.49 -1.04 -15.92
C TYR A 119 -17.37 -0.08 -16.32
N VAL A 120 -16.59 -0.51 -17.31
CA VAL A 120 -15.66 0.34 -18.06
C VAL A 120 -16.20 0.50 -19.49
N ALA A 121 -16.35 1.74 -19.95
CA ALA A 121 -16.74 2.04 -21.32
C ALA A 121 -15.50 2.26 -22.19
N ILE A 122 -15.47 1.60 -23.34
CA ILE A 122 -14.29 1.55 -24.20
C ILE A 122 -14.72 1.80 -25.64
N GLU A 123 -14.08 2.76 -26.29
CA GLU A 123 -14.29 3.06 -27.70
C GLU A 123 -13.32 2.24 -28.55
N HIS A 124 -13.83 1.45 -29.48
CA HIS A 124 -13.01 0.64 -30.38
C HIS A 124 -12.17 1.54 -31.30
N ALA A 125 -10.86 1.27 -31.41
CA ALA A 125 -9.93 2.18 -32.08
C ALA A 125 -10.24 2.42 -33.56
N TRP A 126 -10.72 1.39 -34.29
CA TRP A 126 -11.09 1.49 -35.71
C TRP A 126 -12.58 1.73 -35.98
N THR A 127 -13.48 0.89 -35.45
CA THR A 127 -14.92 0.97 -35.74
C THR A 127 -15.63 2.10 -35.00
N LYS A 128 -15.00 2.67 -33.97
CA LYS A 128 -15.61 3.68 -33.08
C LYS A 128 -16.87 3.19 -32.35
N GLU A 129 -17.04 1.87 -32.28
CA GLU A 129 -18.10 1.25 -31.48
C GLU A 129 -17.76 1.36 -30.00
N ILE A 130 -18.72 1.78 -29.18
CA ILE A 130 -18.57 1.86 -27.73
C ILE A 130 -19.11 0.57 -27.10
N VAL A 131 -18.25 -0.10 -26.33
CA VAL A 131 -18.59 -1.30 -25.58
C VAL A 131 -18.51 -1.04 -24.07
N TYR A 132 -19.34 -1.74 -23.31
CA TYR A 132 -19.39 -1.68 -21.85
C TYR A 132 -18.94 -3.02 -21.27
N VAL A 133 -17.83 -3.03 -20.54
CA VAL A 133 -17.22 -4.24 -19.98
C VAL A 133 -17.41 -4.28 -18.47
N LEU A 134 -18.04 -5.33 -17.94
CA LEU A 134 -18.46 -5.39 -16.53
C LEU A 134 -17.40 -5.90 -15.55
N ASP A 135 -16.50 -6.76 -16.02
CA ASP A 135 -15.50 -7.47 -15.23
C ASP A 135 -14.07 -7.09 -15.63
N PHE A 136 -13.93 -5.86 -16.13
CA PHE A 136 -12.63 -5.23 -16.36
C PHE A 136 -12.43 -4.14 -15.31
N SER A 137 -11.32 -4.23 -14.57
CA SER A 137 -10.99 -3.23 -13.56
C SER A 137 -10.10 -2.16 -14.17
N ALA A 138 -10.62 -0.94 -14.23
CA ALA A 138 -9.86 0.27 -14.52
C ALA A 138 -10.22 1.32 -13.47
N MET A 139 -9.31 2.29 -13.27
CA MET A 139 -9.49 3.42 -12.38
C MET A 139 -9.74 4.68 -13.22
N PRO A 140 -10.35 5.74 -12.66
CA PRO A 140 -10.61 6.98 -13.40
C PRO A 140 -9.37 7.60 -14.07
N HIS A 141 -8.16 7.37 -13.55
CA HIS A 141 -6.93 7.87 -14.15
C HIS A 141 -6.51 7.15 -15.45
N HIS A 142 -7.12 5.99 -15.76
CA HIS A 142 -6.91 5.26 -17.01
C HIS A 142 -7.79 5.80 -18.16
N ILE A 143 -8.66 6.79 -17.92
CA ILE A 143 -9.42 7.44 -18.99
C ILE A 143 -8.44 8.10 -19.97
N GLY A 144 -8.62 7.82 -21.26
CA GLY A 144 -7.73 8.20 -22.35
C GLY A 144 -6.56 7.24 -22.58
N GLU A 145 -6.51 6.10 -21.88
CA GLU A 145 -5.50 5.06 -22.13
C GLU A 145 -6.04 3.97 -23.06
N ASN A 146 -5.17 3.42 -23.89
CA ASN A 146 -5.52 2.30 -24.77
C ASN A 146 -5.52 0.99 -23.97
N THR A 147 -6.40 0.06 -24.33
CA THR A 147 -6.55 -1.23 -23.67
C THR A 147 -6.71 -2.37 -24.66
N LEU A 148 -6.21 -3.54 -24.27
CA LEU A 148 -6.28 -4.81 -24.98
C LEU A 148 -7.11 -5.80 -24.19
N LEU A 149 -8.18 -6.31 -24.79
CA LEU A 149 -9.13 -7.20 -24.15
C LEU A 149 -9.49 -8.38 -25.04
N LEU A 150 -9.78 -9.52 -24.42
CA LEU A 150 -10.53 -10.60 -25.07
C LEU A 150 -11.96 -10.56 -24.55
N LEU A 151 -12.91 -10.30 -25.42
CA LEU A 151 -14.29 -10.07 -25.05
C LEU A 151 -15.21 -11.19 -25.53
N VAL A 152 -16.23 -11.49 -24.74
CA VAL A 152 -17.40 -12.28 -25.14
C VAL A 152 -18.68 -11.50 -24.88
N LYS A 153 -19.73 -11.77 -25.67
CA LYS A 153 -20.98 -11.00 -25.59
C LYS A 153 -21.75 -11.26 -24.28
N GLY A 154 -22.31 -10.19 -23.73
CA GLY A 154 -23.34 -10.21 -22.69
C GLY A 154 -24.74 -10.44 -23.28
N LEU A 155 -25.78 -10.22 -22.47
CA LEU A 155 -27.16 -10.40 -22.93
C LEU A 155 -27.66 -9.20 -23.75
N GLU A 156 -27.36 -8.00 -23.29
CA GLU A 156 -27.74 -6.75 -23.97
C GLU A 156 -26.74 -6.35 -25.05
N GLU A 157 -27.23 -5.56 -26.01
CA GLU A 157 -26.37 -4.96 -27.03
C GLU A 157 -25.30 -4.06 -26.39
N ASN A 158 -24.09 -4.19 -26.91
CA ASN A 158 -22.87 -3.49 -26.49
C ASN A 158 -22.40 -3.81 -25.06
N ILE A 159 -22.98 -4.79 -24.38
CA ILE A 159 -22.46 -5.32 -23.10
C ILE A 159 -21.57 -6.52 -23.39
N TYR A 160 -20.37 -6.52 -22.81
CA TYR A 160 -19.38 -7.57 -22.98
C TYR A 160 -18.77 -7.96 -21.64
N TYR A 161 -18.22 -9.18 -21.60
CA TYR A 161 -17.41 -9.67 -20.49
C TYR A 161 -15.99 -9.93 -20.97
N SER A 162 -15.01 -9.53 -20.17
CA SER A 162 -13.61 -9.89 -20.34
C SER A 162 -13.43 -11.38 -20.08
N LEU A 163 -12.76 -12.08 -20.99
CA LEU A 163 -12.58 -13.52 -20.90
C LEU A 163 -11.51 -13.86 -19.86
N SER A 164 -10.27 -13.48 -20.15
CA SER A 164 -9.06 -13.75 -19.38
C SER A 164 -8.03 -12.63 -19.55
N MET A 165 -7.90 -12.03 -20.73
CA MET A 165 -6.94 -10.94 -20.99
C MET A 165 -7.58 -9.56 -20.76
N GLY A 166 -6.90 -8.71 -19.99
CA GLY A 166 -7.18 -7.28 -19.89
C GLY A 166 -5.92 -6.50 -19.53
N ILE A 167 -5.38 -5.76 -20.50
CA ILE A 167 -4.11 -5.03 -20.34
C ILE A 167 -4.35 -3.57 -20.70
N ILE A 168 -4.03 -2.68 -19.75
CA ILE A 168 -4.05 -1.23 -19.96
C ILE A 168 -2.66 -0.80 -20.42
N LEU A 169 -2.61 -0.14 -21.56
CA LEU A 169 -1.40 0.40 -22.17
C LEU A 169 -1.29 1.88 -21.82
N THR A 170 -0.53 2.17 -20.76
CA THR A 170 -0.24 3.55 -20.34
C THR A 170 0.43 4.36 -21.45
N LYS A 171 0.18 5.68 -21.45
CA LYS A 171 0.33 6.76 -22.49
C LYS A 171 1.51 6.79 -23.51
N ALA A 172 2.06 5.66 -23.94
CA ALA A 172 2.99 5.55 -25.06
C ALA A 172 2.47 4.62 -26.17
N SER A 173 1.14 4.52 -26.32
CA SER A 173 0.48 3.54 -27.18
C SER A 173 0.07 4.06 -28.58
N ASP A 174 0.21 5.36 -28.86
CA ASP A 174 -0.13 5.91 -30.18
C ASP A 174 0.76 5.35 -31.30
N SER A 175 2.07 5.23 -31.06
CA SER A 175 3.01 4.65 -32.02
C SER A 175 2.78 3.15 -32.23
N LEU A 176 2.35 2.43 -31.18
CA LEU A 176 1.99 1.02 -31.27
C LEU A 176 0.70 0.85 -32.09
N PHE A 177 -0.30 1.69 -31.84
CA PHE A 177 -1.52 1.71 -32.62
C PHE A 177 -1.24 2.03 -34.09
N GLU A 178 -0.41 3.04 -34.38
CA GLU A 178 -0.03 3.34 -35.76
C GLU A 178 0.66 2.16 -36.44
N ALA A 179 1.53 1.44 -35.73
CA ALA A 179 2.21 0.26 -36.27
C ALA A 179 1.21 -0.87 -36.59
N TRP A 180 0.30 -1.18 -35.67
CA TRP A 180 -0.74 -2.19 -35.90
C TRP A 180 -1.73 -1.76 -36.98
N ASN A 181 -2.10 -0.48 -37.04
CA ASN A 181 -2.99 0.05 -38.06
C ASN A 181 -2.34 0.03 -39.45
N LYS A 182 -1.03 0.28 -39.55
CA LYS A 182 -0.28 0.09 -40.81
C LYS A 182 -0.30 -1.37 -41.24
N LEU A 183 -0.02 -2.30 -40.32
CA LEU A 183 -0.06 -3.74 -40.59
C LEU A 183 -1.46 -4.20 -41.03
N TYR A 184 -2.50 -3.73 -40.35
CA TYR A 184 -3.90 -4.00 -40.67
C TYR A 184 -4.29 -3.49 -42.07
N LYS A 185 -3.92 -2.26 -42.42
CA LYS A 185 -4.23 -1.67 -43.73
C LYS A 185 -3.53 -2.38 -44.90
N VAL A 186 -2.34 -2.93 -44.68
CA VAL A 186 -1.58 -3.65 -45.72
C VAL A 186 -2.17 -5.03 -46.00
N THR A 187 -2.68 -5.72 -44.98
CA THR A 187 -3.20 -7.09 -45.10
C THR A 187 -4.61 -7.16 -45.72
N ALA A 188 -5.41 -6.09 -45.64
CA ALA A 188 -6.77 -6.01 -46.17
C ALA A 188 -7.73 -7.12 -45.71
N LEU A 189 -7.43 -7.77 -44.58
CA LEU A 189 -8.27 -8.78 -43.96
C LEU A 189 -9.40 -8.15 -43.13
N PRO A 190 -10.53 -8.86 -42.94
CA PRO A 190 -11.49 -8.52 -41.91
C PRO A 190 -10.81 -8.45 -40.53
N TYR A 191 -11.21 -7.51 -39.67
CA TYR A 191 -10.58 -7.24 -38.37
C TYR A 191 -10.37 -8.52 -37.51
N LYS A 192 -11.36 -9.41 -37.52
CA LYS A 192 -11.30 -10.67 -36.80
C LYS A 192 -10.22 -11.62 -37.36
N ASP A 193 -10.14 -11.73 -38.67
CA ASP A 193 -9.22 -12.65 -39.34
C ASP A 193 -7.78 -12.12 -39.28
N PHE A 194 -7.62 -10.80 -39.24
CA PHE A 194 -6.32 -10.14 -39.05
C PHE A 194 -5.63 -10.61 -37.76
N PHE A 195 -6.28 -10.47 -36.61
CA PHE A 195 -5.66 -10.89 -35.35
C PHE A 195 -5.51 -12.41 -35.25
N GLN A 196 -6.36 -13.21 -35.92
CA GLN A 196 -6.12 -14.66 -35.95
C GLN A 196 -4.84 -15.05 -36.70
N GLN A 197 -4.45 -14.28 -37.72
CA GLN A 197 -3.31 -14.58 -38.59
C GLN A 197 -2.02 -13.84 -38.21
N HIS A 198 -2.12 -12.69 -37.53
CA HIS A 198 -1.00 -11.78 -37.29
C HIS A 198 -0.84 -11.36 -35.81
N ILE A 199 -1.42 -12.08 -34.85
CA ILE A 199 -1.29 -11.72 -33.43
C ILE A 199 0.18 -11.82 -32.94
N ASP A 200 0.95 -12.76 -33.47
CA ASP A 200 2.37 -12.90 -33.16
C ASP A 200 3.19 -11.72 -33.70
N ASP A 201 2.90 -11.24 -34.91
CA ASP A 201 3.46 -10.00 -35.45
C ASP A 201 3.10 -8.78 -34.58
N CYS A 202 1.86 -8.72 -34.08
CA CYS A 202 1.41 -7.68 -33.17
C CYS A 202 2.20 -7.71 -31.84
N TRP A 203 2.47 -8.89 -31.29
CA TRP A 203 3.32 -9.07 -30.10
C TRP A 203 4.78 -8.73 -30.36
N ARG A 204 5.31 -9.06 -31.54
CA ARG A 204 6.66 -8.64 -31.95
C ARG A 204 6.78 -7.13 -31.97
N LEU A 205 5.77 -6.43 -32.48
CA LEU A 205 5.71 -4.98 -32.47
C LEU A 205 5.54 -4.42 -31.06
N LEU A 206 4.76 -5.07 -30.19
CA LEU A 206 4.61 -4.71 -28.77
C LEU A 206 5.96 -4.80 -28.03
N ILE A 207 6.75 -5.84 -28.29
CA ILE A 207 8.04 -6.02 -27.62
C ILE A 207 9.22 -5.37 -28.36
N SER A 208 9.01 -4.79 -29.54
CA SER A 208 10.08 -4.14 -30.31
C SER A 208 10.62 -2.91 -29.57
N GLU A 209 11.91 -2.60 -29.75
CA GLU A 209 12.54 -1.46 -29.07
C GLU A 209 11.83 -0.14 -29.39
N THR A 210 11.14 0.00 -30.51
CA THR A 210 10.50 1.25 -30.93
C THR A 210 9.23 1.60 -30.13
N SER A 211 8.58 0.62 -29.49
CA SER A 211 7.32 0.79 -28.73
C SER A 211 7.52 0.78 -27.21
N LEU A 212 8.51 0.03 -26.69
CA LEU A 212 8.84 -0.03 -25.26
C LEU A 212 9.96 0.93 -24.83
N SER A 213 10.76 1.49 -25.75
CA SER A 213 11.84 2.44 -25.41
C SER A 213 11.35 3.83 -24.98
N SER A 214 10.05 4.09 -25.05
CA SER A 214 9.44 5.26 -24.40
C SER A 214 9.40 5.11 -22.86
N ASN A 215 9.50 3.87 -22.33
CA ASN A 215 9.23 3.56 -20.93
C ASN A 215 10.44 3.22 -20.06
N THR A 216 11.66 3.18 -20.62
CA THR A 216 12.84 3.38 -19.78
C THR A 216 12.97 4.87 -19.55
N MET A 217 12.53 5.37 -18.39
CA MET A 217 12.94 6.69 -17.91
C MET A 217 14.44 6.83 -18.22
N ARG A 218 14.80 7.79 -19.08
CA ARG A 218 16.21 8.08 -19.40
C ARG A 218 16.99 8.12 -18.09
N THR A 219 18.20 7.56 -18.06
CA THR A 219 19.03 7.45 -16.84
C THR A 219 19.11 8.76 -16.05
N ASP A 220 19.14 9.90 -16.76
CA ASP A 220 19.10 11.23 -16.16
C ASP A 220 17.84 11.54 -15.34
N LYS A 221 16.67 11.09 -15.81
CA LYS A 221 15.38 11.26 -15.13
C LYS A 221 15.30 10.40 -13.86
N LYS A 222 15.76 9.13 -13.95
CA LYS A 222 15.86 8.24 -12.78
C LYS A 222 16.77 8.82 -11.72
N GLN A 223 17.92 9.38 -12.12
CA GLN A 223 18.85 10.03 -11.20
C GLN A 223 18.21 11.23 -10.48
N LEU A 224 17.38 12.03 -11.14
CA LEU A 224 16.65 13.13 -10.47
C LEU A 224 15.69 12.62 -9.39
N LEU A 225 15.00 11.51 -9.64
CA LEU A 225 14.10 10.92 -8.64
C LEU A 225 14.84 10.30 -7.47
N VAL A 226 15.94 9.57 -7.75
CA VAL A 226 16.81 9.05 -6.69
C VAL A 226 17.40 10.19 -5.85
N MET A 227 17.80 11.30 -6.48
CA MET A 227 18.29 12.47 -5.75
C MET A 227 17.19 13.16 -4.93
N LEU A 228 15.94 13.17 -5.39
CA LEU A 228 14.82 13.70 -4.61
C LEU A 228 14.54 12.81 -3.40
N ASP A 229 14.47 11.50 -3.59
CA ASP A 229 14.24 10.53 -2.51
C ASP A 229 15.34 10.61 -1.46
N ALA A 230 16.61 10.62 -1.90
CA ALA A 230 17.75 10.83 -1.01
C ALA A 230 17.65 12.17 -0.25
N ALA A 231 17.23 13.26 -0.90
CA ALA A 231 17.05 14.55 -0.24
C ALA A 231 15.91 14.53 0.79
N LEU A 232 14.80 13.84 0.51
CA LEU A 232 13.69 13.67 1.44
C LEU A 232 14.09 12.82 2.66
N ILE A 233 14.83 11.73 2.43
CA ILE A 233 15.42 10.90 3.48
C ILE A 233 16.36 11.73 4.36
N GLU A 234 17.25 12.51 3.75
CA GLU A 234 18.17 13.38 4.45
C GLU A 234 17.47 14.40 5.35
N LEU A 235 16.31 14.90 4.92
CA LEU A 235 15.51 15.86 5.68
C LEU A 235 14.55 15.22 6.70
N ASP A 236 14.54 13.89 6.84
CA ASP A 236 13.56 13.15 7.67
C ASP A 236 12.11 13.46 7.27
N ILE A 237 11.83 13.53 5.97
CA ILE A 237 10.50 13.82 5.42
C ILE A 237 10.08 12.69 4.48
N LYS A 238 8.84 12.21 4.65
CA LYS A 238 8.16 11.37 3.65
C LYS A 238 7.09 12.23 2.96
N SER A 239 7.10 12.28 1.63
CA SER A 239 6.04 12.94 0.85
C SER A 239 5.83 12.23 -0.47
N GLU A 240 4.94 11.23 -0.44
CA GLU A 240 4.47 10.54 -1.64
C GLU A 240 3.86 11.51 -2.66
N PRO A 241 3.03 12.50 -2.25
CA PRO A 241 2.47 13.47 -3.17
C PRO A 241 3.52 14.28 -3.93
N LEU A 242 4.58 14.75 -3.24
CA LEU A 242 5.67 15.50 -3.89
C LEU A 242 6.48 14.61 -4.83
N PHE A 243 6.73 13.37 -4.41
CA PHE A 243 7.48 12.41 -5.21
C PHE A 243 6.73 12.06 -6.49
N LEU A 244 5.44 11.73 -6.39
CA LEU A 244 4.57 11.44 -7.54
C LEU A 244 4.40 12.64 -8.47
N PHE A 245 4.18 13.84 -7.91
CA PHE A 245 4.16 15.08 -8.68
C PHE A 245 5.45 15.26 -9.48
N THR A 246 6.60 15.07 -8.83
CA THR A 246 7.90 15.25 -9.47
C THR A 246 8.19 14.16 -10.49
N HIS A 247 7.84 12.91 -10.20
CA HIS A 247 7.90 11.80 -11.15
C HIS A 247 7.15 12.17 -12.42
N ARG A 248 5.90 12.63 -12.30
CA ARG A 248 5.10 13.06 -13.44
C ARG A 248 5.69 14.26 -14.17
N TYR A 249 6.16 15.27 -13.45
CA TYR A 249 6.80 16.43 -14.06
C TYR A 249 8.02 16.03 -14.90
N VAL A 250 8.89 15.18 -14.35
CA VAL A 250 10.12 14.72 -15.01
C VAL A 250 9.81 13.78 -16.19
N THR A 251 8.74 12.98 -16.12
CA THR A 251 8.32 12.14 -17.27
C THR A 251 7.73 12.99 -18.39
N THR A 252 6.84 13.94 -18.08
CA THR A 252 6.13 14.77 -19.08
C THR A 252 6.98 15.89 -19.67
N LYS A 253 7.80 16.59 -18.87
CA LYS A 253 8.59 17.73 -19.34
C LYS A 253 10.06 17.35 -19.57
N HIS A 254 10.69 17.97 -20.56
CA HIS A 254 12.12 17.80 -20.80
C HIS A 254 12.92 18.75 -19.89
N ILE A 255 13.52 18.23 -18.83
CA ILE A 255 14.35 19.02 -17.92
C ILE A 255 15.73 19.23 -18.53
N LYS A 256 16.08 20.48 -18.86
CA LYS A 256 17.43 20.88 -19.24
C LYS A 256 18.18 21.41 -18.01
N ALA A 257 18.56 20.53 -17.09
CA ALA A 257 19.32 20.92 -15.90
C ALA A 257 20.83 20.76 -16.12
N ARG A 258 21.58 21.88 -16.11
CA ARG A 258 23.06 21.85 -16.10
C ARG A 258 23.62 21.27 -14.80
N LYS A 259 22.97 21.55 -13.66
CA LYS A 259 23.25 20.93 -12.36
C LYS A 259 21.97 20.29 -11.83
N LYS A 260 21.98 18.97 -11.64
CA LYS A 260 20.83 18.19 -11.13
C LYS A 260 20.38 18.67 -9.74
N GLY A 261 21.32 19.07 -8.86
CA GLY A 261 21.02 19.63 -7.54
C GLY A 261 20.17 20.92 -7.58
N GLY A 262 20.29 21.74 -8.62
CA GLY A 262 19.46 22.94 -8.77
C GLY A 262 17.98 22.63 -8.99
N PHE A 263 17.70 21.54 -9.72
CA PHE A 263 16.33 21.07 -9.90
C PHE A 263 15.75 20.55 -8.58
N ILE A 264 16.49 19.74 -7.83
CA ILE A 264 16.05 19.22 -6.52
C ILE A 264 15.76 20.35 -5.52
N ALA A 265 16.64 21.36 -5.45
CA ALA A 265 16.39 22.54 -4.64
C ALA A 265 15.09 23.26 -5.04
N GLY A 266 14.81 23.35 -6.35
CA GLY A 266 13.56 23.89 -6.88
C GLY A 266 12.33 23.07 -6.49
N VAL A 267 12.43 21.74 -6.55
CA VAL A 267 11.37 20.80 -6.14
C VAL A 267 11.06 20.94 -4.66
N LEU A 268 12.07 20.97 -3.79
CA LEU A 268 11.88 21.14 -2.35
C LEU A 268 11.26 22.52 -2.03
N GLN A 269 11.74 23.58 -2.69
CA GLN A 269 11.15 24.91 -2.51
C GLN A 269 9.69 24.98 -2.96
N PHE A 270 9.37 24.34 -4.09
CA PHE A 270 7.99 24.18 -4.56
C PHE A 270 7.15 23.41 -3.53
N GLY A 271 7.67 22.27 -3.05
CA GLY A 271 7.00 21.43 -2.07
C GLY A 271 6.67 22.16 -0.78
N MET A 272 7.59 22.98 -0.26
CA MET A 272 7.36 23.82 0.93
C MET A 272 6.34 24.94 0.65
N LYS A 273 6.36 25.54 -0.55
CA LYS A 273 5.43 26.62 -0.92
C LYS A 273 3.99 26.11 -1.07
N PHE A 274 3.80 24.89 -1.55
CA PHE A 274 2.49 24.27 -1.81
C PHE A 274 2.09 23.25 -0.74
N ASN A 275 2.75 23.25 0.43
CA ASN A 275 2.45 22.37 1.58
C ASN A 275 2.52 20.86 1.29
N PHE A 276 3.25 20.45 0.25
CA PHE A 276 3.57 19.03 0.06
C PHE A 276 4.57 18.52 1.11
N ILE A 277 5.39 19.42 1.65
CA ILE A 277 6.31 19.17 2.76
C ILE A 277 6.30 20.38 3.71
N PRO A 278 6.62 20.20 5.00
CA PRO A 278 6.67 21.32 5.95
C PRO A 278 7.76 22.35 5.58
N PRO A 279 7.58 23.65 5.91
CA PRO A 279 8.52 24.72 5.59
C PRO A 279 9.75 24.71 6.51
N ILE A 280 10.58 23.67 6.40
CA ILE A 280 11.75 23.45 7.28
C ILE A 280 13.00 24.23 6.86
N LEU A 281 13.11 24.64 5.60
CA LEU A 281 14.29 25.30 5.06
C LEU A 281 13.93 26.59 4.33
N THR A 282 14.79 27.58 4.47
CA THR A 282 14.74 28.80 3.65
C THR A 282 15.38 28.54 2.28
N VAL A 283 14.99 29.33 1.27
CA VAL A 283 15.61 29.31 -0.06
C VAL A 283 17.13 29.51 0.01
N THR A 284 17.61 30.32 0.96
CA THR A 284 19.04 30.57 1.17
C THR A 284 19.77 29.30 1.62
N GLN A 285 19.17 28.53 2.52
CA GLN A 285 19.73 27.26 2.99
C GLN A 285 19.72 26.21 1.87
N LEU A 286 18.61 26.08 1.12
CA LEU A 286 18.54 25.18 -0.04
C LEU A 286 19.60 25.49 -1.10
N ALA A 287 19.78 26.77 -1.43
CA ALA A 287 20.78 27.23 -2.39
C ALA A 287 22.21 26.85 -1.94
N THR A 288 22.48 26.94 -0.64
CA THR A 288 23.77 26.59 -0.05
C THR A 288 24.00 25.08 -0.05
N ILE A 289 23.02 24.29 0.40
CA ILE A 289 23.10 22.82 0.46
C ILE A 289 23.29 22.21 -0.93
N CYS A 290 22.61 22.76 -1.94
CA CYS A 290 22.65 22.23 -3.31
C CYS A 290 23.72 22.88 -4.20
N ASP A 291 24.59 23.76 -3.66
CA ASP A 291 25.63 24.48 -4.40
C ASP A 291 25.10 25.18 -5.68
N VAL A 292 24.03 25.97 -5.52
CA VAL A 292 23.37 26.72 -6.59
C VAL A 292 22.97 28.13 -6.17
N SER A 293 22.75 29.00 -7.15
CA SER A 293 22.23 30.35 -6.88
C SER A 293 20.75 30.32 -6.47
N LYS A 294 20.32 31.27 -5.63
CA LYS A 294 18.89 31.44 -5.27
C LYS A 294 18.00 31.62 -6.51
N THR A 295 18.51 32.32 -7.51
CA THR A 295 17.87 32.50 -8.83
C THR A 295 17.58 31.17 -9.53
N THR A 296 18.49 30.20 -9.45
CA THR A 296 18.30 28.87 -10.02
C THR A 296 17.18 28.12 -9.30
N VAL A 297 17.14 28.20 -7.95
CA VAL A 297 16.09 27.58 -7.13
C VAL A 297 14.72 28.14 -7.49
N TYR A 298 14.59 29.47 -7.53
CA TYR A 298 13.33 30.12 -7.90
C TYR A 298 12.90 29.82 -9.34
N SER A 299 13.85 29.74 -10.28
CA SER A 299 13.54 29.42 -11.67
C SER A 299 12.90 28.05 -11.83
N TYR A 300 13.46 27.02 -11.17
CA TYR A 300 12.87 25.68 -11.21
C TYR A 300 11.56 25.60 -10.43
N ALA A 301 11.48 26.22 -9.24
CA ALA A 301 10.24 26.26 -8.47
C ALA A 301 9.09 26.92 -9.25
N ALA A 302 9.36 28.01 -9.98
CA ALA A 302 8.37 28.67 -10.83
C ALA A 302 7.91 27.79 -12.00
N GLN A 303 8.81 27.02 -12.62
CA GLN A 303 8.44 26.07 -13.68
C GLN A 303 7.52 24.95 -13.17
N LEU A 304 7.79 24.45 -11.96
CA LEU A 304 6.96 23.45 -11.29
C LEU A 304 5.59 24.05 -10.90
N GLU A 305 5.58 25.28 -10.40
CA GLU A 305 4.34 25.99 -10.07
C GLU A 305 3.44 26.22 -11.30
N ASN A 306 4.02 26.60 -12.44
CA ASN A 306 3.25 26.75 -13.67
C ASN A 306 2.65 25.41 -14.09
N TYR A 307 3.44 24.33 -14.05
CA TYR A 307 2.94 22.99 -14.35
C TYR A 307 1.82 22.55 -13.40
N TYR A 308 1.96 22.83 -12.10
CA TYR A 308 0.94 22.54 -11.10
C TYR A 308 -0.37 23.28 -11.38
N LYS A 309 -0.29 24.55 -11.78
CA LYS A 309 -1.46 25.38 -12.10
C LYS A 309 -2.12 25.04 -13.44
N GLU A 310 -1.35 24.59 -14.43
CA GLU A 310 -1.84 24.36 -15.81
C GLU A 310 -2.33 22.93 -16.05
N GLU A 311 -1.68 21.91 -15.47
CA GLU A 311 -1.92 20.50 -15.80
C GLU A 311 -2.34 19.64 -14.58
N PHE A 312 -2.23 20.17 -13.36
CA PHE A 312 -2.37 19.39 -12.12
C PHE A 312 -3.60 19.77 -11.27
N SER A 313 -4.34 20.83 -11.63
CA SER A 313 -5.54 21.28 -10.89
C SER A 313 -6.74 20.33 -10.99
N GLU A 314 -6.75 19.41 -11.96
CA GLU A 314 -7.79 18.37 -12.11
C GLU A 314 -7.43 17.06 -11.38
N TRP A 315 -6.29 17.01 -10.67
CA TRP A 315 -5.83 15.81 -9.99
C TRP A 315 -6.33 15.78 -8.53
N HIS A 316 -7.34 14.96 -8.27
CA HIS A 316 -7.62 14.47 -6.93
C HIS A 316 -6.47 13.53 -6.55
N LEU A 317 -5.46 14.05 -5.85
CA LEU A 317 -4.50 13.22 -5.15
C LEU A 317 -5.28 12.18 -4.35
N LEU A 318 -4.97 10.92 -4.60
CA LEU A 318 -5.52 9.78 -3.86
C LEU A 318 -5.48 10.15 -2.37
N GLU A 319 -6.64 10.25 -1.75
CA GLU A 319 -6.77 10.06 -0.31
C GLU A 319 -6.40 8.59 -0.06
N ASP A 320 -5.10 8.28 -0.11
CA ASP A 320 -4.64 7.01 0.42
C ASP A 320 -4.98 7.06 1.91
N GLU A 321 -6.01 6.32 2.30
CA GLU A 321 -6.21 5.90 3.69
C GLU A 321 -4.98 5.06 4.08
N GLN A 322 -3.88 5.74 4.42
CA GLN A 322 -2.71 5.07 4.97
C GLN A 322 -3.11 4.56 6.36
N THR A 323 -3.02 3.24 6.53
CA THR A 323 -3.21 2.61 7.83
C THR A 323 -2.29 3.27 8.85
N LEU A 324 -2.87 3.93 9.84
CA LEU A 324 -2.14 4.56 10.93
C LEU A 324 -1.89 3.52 12.02
N TYR A 325 -0.62 3.27 12.31
CA TYR A 325 -0.21 2.38 13.40
C TYR A 325 0.10 3.23 14.64
N CYS A 326 -0.05 2.62 15.83
CA CYS A 326 0.26 3.25 17.11
C CYS A 326 1.20 2.34 17.90
N SER A 327 2.30 2.88 18.42
CA SER A 327 3.16 2.19 19.38
C SER A 327 3.44 3.10 20.58
N GLY A 328 3.56 2.52 21.76
CA GLY A 328 3.90 3.27 22.96
C GLY A 328 3.57 2.52 24.24
N THR A 329 3.93 3.12 25.37
CA THR A 329 3.60 2.61 26.72
C THR A 329 2.27 3.13 27.24
N ASP A 330 1.75 4.22 26.66
CA ASP A 330 0.54 4.90 27.12
C ASP A 330 -0.73 4.14 26.71
N ALA A 331 -1.80 4.33 27.46
CA ALA A 331 -3.10 3.74 27.15
C ALA A 331 -3.71 4.37 25.89
N THR A 332 -4.41 3.57 25.10
CA THR A 332 -5.09 4.04 23.88
C THR A 332 -6.55 4.43 24.12
N ILE A 333 -7.15 5.12 23.16
CA ILE A 333 -8.60 5.41 23.15
C ILE A 333 -9.41 4.10 23.24
N ILE A 334 -8.95 3.04 22.57
CA ILE A 334 -9.58 1.72 22.62
C ILE A 334 -9.57 1.15 24.05
N ASP A 335 -8.50 1.39 24.82
CA ASP A 335 -8.44 0.95 26.21
C ASP A 335 -9.41 1.73 27.09
N ARG A 336 -9.58 3.04 26.86
CA ARG A 336 -10.59 3.86 27.52
C ARG A 336 -12.00 3.35 27.20
N GLU A 337 -12.30 3.08 25.93
CA GLU A 337 -13.61 2.55 25.51
C GLU A 337 -13.89 1.18 26.14
N LYS A 338 -12.89 0.29 26.19
CA LYS A 338 -13.01 -1.01 26.86
C LYS A 338 -13.29 -0.86 28.36
N TRP A 339 -12.60 0.06 29.03
CA TRP A 339 -12.83 0.36 30.43
C TRP A 339 -14.23 0.93 30.68
N GLN A 340 -14.67 1.92 29.89
CA GLN A 340 -16.00 2.50 29.99
C GLN A 340 -17.10 1.45 29.77
N LEU A 341 -16.93 0.60 28.75
CA LEU A 341 -17.86 -0.50 28.47
C LEU A 341 -17.91 -1.50 29.63
N ALA A 342 -16.77 -1.87 30.22
CA ALA A 342 -16.72 -2.76 31.37
C ALA A 342 -17.49 -2.15 32.56
N ARG A 343 -17.24 -0.88 32.87
CA ARG A 343 -17.94 -0.17 33.96
C ARG A 343 -19.44 -0.02 33.72
N LEU A 344 -19.87 0.22 32.48
CA LEU A 344 -21.29 0.25 32.13
C LEU A 344 -21.96 -1.12 32.27
N CYS A 345 -21.27 -2.19 31.91
CA CYS A 345 -21.77 -3.54 32.10
C CYS A 345 -21.91 -3.85 33.59
N ASP A 346 -20.92 -3.49 34.41
CA ASP A 346 -20.97 -3.68 35.87
C ASP A 346 -22.15 -2.90 36.48
N GLU A 347 -22.31 -1.62 36.12
CA GLU A 347 -23.39 -0.75 36.62
C GLU A 347 -24.78 -1.30 36.27
N ARG A 348 -24.93 -1.86 35.07
CA ARG A 348 -26.21 -2.39 34.57
C ARG A 348 -26.40 -3.89 34.88
N SER A 349 -25.43 -4.50 35.57
CA SER A 349 -25.40 -5.94 35.86
C SER A 349 -25.59 -6.81 34.60
N ILE A 350 -24.91 -6.43 33.51
CA ILE A 350 -25.01 -7.10 32.21
C ILE A 350 -23.93 -8.16 32.11
N GLU A 351 -24.33 -9.41 32.31
CA GLU A 351 -23.46 -10.58 32.17
C GLU A 351 -23.54 -11.22 30.78
N ASP A 352 -24.61 -10.93 30.01
CA ASP A 352 -24.86 -11.52 28.69
C ASP A 352 -23.96 -10.95 27.58
N GLU A 353 -23.25 -11.83 26.87
CA GLU A 353 -22.32 -11.49 25.80
C GLU A 353 -23.03 -10.82 24.60
N VAL A 354 -24.28 -11.20 24.32
CA VAL A 354 -25.06 -10.61 23.21
C VAL A 354 -25.39 -9.15 23.53
N THR A 355 -25.81 -8.87 24.75
CA THR A 355 -26.12 -7.52 25.23
C THR A 355 -24.87 -6.65 25.30
N ARG A 356 -23.72 -7.21 25.75
CA ARG A 356 -22.42 -6.53 25.72
C ARG A 356 -22.00 -6.14 24.30
N LYS A 357 -22.13 -7.04 23.32
CA LYS A 357 -21.84 -6.74 21.89
C LYS A 357 -22.79 -5.70 21.31
N ARG A 358 -24.06 -5.67 21.74
CA ARG A 358 -25.03 -4.64 21.33
C ARG A 358 -24.65 -3.26 21.90
N LEU A 359 -24.23 -3.20 23.16
CA LEU A 359 -23.74 -1.98 23.79
C LEU A 359 -22.47 -1.45 23.13
N GLN A 360 -21.51 -2.34 22.81
CA GLN A 360 -20.29 -1.95 22.10
C GLN A 360 -20.58 -1.33 20.71
N LYS A 361 -21.67 -1.73 20.05
CA LYS A 361 -22.11 -1.14 18.77
C LYS A 361 -22.87 0.18 18.93
N ALA A 362 -23.38 0.48 20.12
CA ALA A 362 -24.10 1.71 20.39
C ALA A 362 -23.09 2.85 20.66
N LYS A 363 -22.78 3.64 19.63
CA LYS A 363 -21.73 4.68 19.63
C LYS A 363 -21.87 5.81 20.67
N ASN A 364 -22.95 5.88 21.45
CA ASN A 364 -23.34 7.06 22.23
C ASN A 364 -23.58 6.80 23.73
N ILE A 365 -23.02 5.75 24.33
CA ILE A 365 -23.21 5.50 25.77
C ILE A 365 -21.90 5.81 26.50
N GLU A 366 -21.84 7.00 27.10
CA GLU A 366 -20.72 7.42 27.93
C GLU A 366 -20.95 6.98 29.39
N PHE A 367 -19.93 6.36 30.00
CA PHE A 367 -19.93 6.04 31.42
C PHE A 367 -19.66 7.30 32.24
N ILE A 368 -20.47 7.55 33.27
CA ILE A 368 -20.28 8.68 34.19
C ILE A 368 -19.61 8.14 35.47
N PRO A 369 -18.35 8.50 35.77
CA PRO A 369 -17.65 8.06 36.98
C PRO A 369 -18.39 8.50 38.26
N LYS A 370 -18.57 7.59 39.22
CA LYS A 370 -19.32 7.87 40.46
C LYS A 370 -18.50 7.82 41.74
N ASN A 371 -17.44 7.01 41.77
CA ASN A 371 -16.58 6.85 42.94
C ASN A 371 -15.19 7.43 42.67
N ALA A 372 -14.40 7.62 43.74
CA ALA A 372 -13.08 8.22 43.64
C ALA A 372 -12.12 7.42 42.74
N HIS A 373 -12.24 6.09 42.73
CA HIS A 373 -11.42 5.22 41.90
C HIS A 373 -11.72 5.37 40.40
N ASP A 374 -13.00 5.40 40.03
CA ASP A 374 -13.44 5.62 38.64
C ASP A 374 -13.12 7.04 38.17
N LEU A 375 -13.22 8.04 39.06
CA LEU A 375 -12.78 9.41 38.78
C LEU A 375 -11.27 9.46 38.53
N ALA A 376 -10.47 8.82 39.38
CA ALA A 376 -9.03 8.72 39.19
C ALA A 376 -8.70 8.09 37.84
N GLN A 377 -9.31 6.95 37.51
CA GLN A 377 -9.09 6.27 36.24
C GLN A 377 -9.52 7.11 35.04
N HIS A 378 -10.65 7.81 35.14
CA HIS A 378 -11.10 8.74 34.11
C HIS A 378 -10.09 9.86 33.85
N PHE A 379 -9.60 10.53 34.91
CA PHE A 379 -8.58 11.56 34.77
C PHE A 379 -7.24 11.02 34.25
N ALA A 380 -6.90 9.76 34.55
CA ALA A 380 -5.72 9.12 33.97
C ALA A 380 -5.86 8.95 32.44
N TYR A 381 -7.03 8.52 31.95
CA TYR A 381 -7.30 8.47 30.51
C TYR A 381 -7.27 9.85 29.85
N LEU A 382 -7.84 10.87 30.50
CA LEU A 382 -7.73 12.25 30.01
C LEU A 382 -6.27 12.71 29.92
N ALA A 383 -5.42 12.32 30.88
CA ALA A 383 -3.99 12.62 30.83
C ALA A 383 -3.30 11.93 29.65
N TYR A 384 -3.60 10.66 29.36
CA TYR A 384 -3.04 9.94 28.20
C TYR A 384 -3.41 10.59 26.85
N GLU A 385 -4.57 11.23 26.76
CA GLU A 385 -5.03 11.91 25.54
C GLU A 385 -4.40 13.30 25.33
N GLN A 386 -3.72 13.86 26.33
CA GLN A 386 -3.12 15.20 26.20
C GLN A 386 -1.81 15.18 25.41
N THR A 387 -1.69 16.10 24.47
CA THR A 387 -0.45 16.37 23.72
C THR A 387 0.48 17.33 24.46
N HIS A 388 -0.05 18.17 25.34
CA HIS A 388 0.74 19.14 26.10
C HIS A 388 1.16 18.56 27.46
N ASP A 389 2.48 18.49 27.70
CA ASP A 389 3.05 17.91 28.94
C ASP A 389 2.50 18.53 30.24
N GLN A 390 2.23 19.85 30.29
CA GLN A 390 1.69 20.48 31.50
C GLN A 390 0.26 20.00 31.81
N GLN A 391 -0.62 19.99 30.81
CA GLN A 391 -1.99 19.52 30.99
C GLN A 391 -2.02 18.03 31.34
N ARG A 392 -1.15 17.24 30.70
CA ARG A 392 -0.93 15.83 31.04
C ARG A 392 -0.54 15.66 32.51
N PHE A 393 0.39 16.47 32.99
CA PHE A 393 0.83 16.45 34.39
C PHE A 393 -0.32 16.83 35.35
N ASP A 394 -1.05 17.89 35.05
CA ASP A 394 -2.16 18.37 35.89
C ASP A 394 -3.28 17.32 36.01
N PHE A 395 -3.63 16.66 34.91
CA PHE A 395 -4.59 15.56 34.94
C PHE A 395 -4.06 14.33 35.67
N ALA A 396 -2.78 13.99 35.51
CA ALA A 396 -2.15 12.89 36.26
C ALA A 396 -2.12 13.17 37.78
N GLN A 397 -1.82 14.40 38.18
CA GLN A 397 -1.89 14.81 39.58
C GLN A 397 -3.32 14.78 40.12
N THR A 398 -4.27 15.25 39.31
CA THR A 398 -5.70 15.21 39.66
C THR A 398 -6.15 13.77 39.87
N SER A 399 -5.82 12.87 38.95
CA SER A 399 -6.06 11.43 39.06
C SER A 399 -5.48 10.86 40.36
N PHE A 400 -4.21 11.13 40.64
CA PHE A 400 -3.54 10.67 41.86
C PHE A 400 -4.16 11.24 43.15
N SER A 401 -4.72 12.46 43.10
CA SER A 401 -5.39 13.07 44.26
C SER A 401 -6.70 12.38 44.63
N TYR A 402 -7.42 11.82 43.64
CA TYR A 402 -8.64 11.04 43.86
C TYR A 402 -8.34 9.64 44.37
N ASP A 403 -7.35 8.96 43.79
CA ASP A 403 -6.91 7.64 44.24
C ASP A 403 -5.38 7.50 44.12
N LYS A 404 -4.70 7.47 45.27
CA LYS A 404 -3.23 7.31 45.34
C LYS A 404 -2.75 5.92 44.90
N ASN A 405 -3.66 4.95 44.80
CA ASN A 405 -3.38 3.60 44.34
C ASN A 405 -3.84 3.36 42.89
N CYS A 406 -4.28 4.40 42.16
CA CYS A 406 -4.57 4.27 40.74
C CYS A 406 -3.27 3.97 39.97
N VAL A 407 -3.18 2.77 39.38
CA VAL A 407 -1.99 2.31 38.67
C VAL A 407 -1.62 3.27 37.55
N ASP A 408 -2.58 3.69 36.73
CA ASP A 408 -2.31 4.60 35.61
C ASP A 408 -1.83 5.99 36.04
N ALA A 409 -2.36 6.51 37.15
CA ALA A 409 -1.87 7.78 37.71
C ALA A 409 -0.39 7.69 38.09
N LEU A 410 -0.02 6.58 38.74
CA LEU A 410 1.37 6.29 39.13
C LEU A 410 2.27 6.12 37.90
N LEU A 411 1.79 5.41 36.87
CA LEU A 411 2.53 5.26 35.61
C LEU A 411 2.75 6.62 34.94
N LEU A 412 1.72 7.47 34.82
CA LEU A 412 1.85 8.81 34.24
C LEU A 412 2.84 9.68 35.02
N LEU A 413 2.76 9.68 36.35
CA LEU A 413 3.65 10.48 37.21
C LEU A 413 5.10 9.99 37.17
N SER A 414 5.34 8.71 36.87
CA SER A 414 6.69 8.14 36.72
C SER A 414 7.46 8.64 35.51
N ASP A 415 6.80 9.28 34.52
CA ASP A 415 7.49 9.85 33.36
C ASP A 415 8.31 11.11 33.68
N TYR A 416 8.04 11.74 34.83
CA TYR A 416 8.68 12.98 35.23
C TYR A 416 9.94 12.69 36.05
N LYS A 417 10.98 13.50 35.90
CA LYS A 417 12.27 13.27 36.57
C LYS A 417 12.12 13.28 38.10
N GLY A 418 12.75 12.32 38.78
CA GLY A 418 12.73 12.21 40.26
C GLY A 418 11.52 11.45 40.82
N ASN A 419 10.69 10.86 39.95
CA ASN A 419 9.48 10.14 40.30
C ASN A 419 9.60 8.62 40.04
N GLU A 420 10.81 8.08 40.05
CA GLU A 420 11.08 6.67 39.72
C GLU A 420 10.40 5.68 40.70
N THR A 421 10.14 6.14 41.93
CA THR A 421 9.44 5.37 42.97
C THR A 421 7.98 5.08 42.61
N TYR A 422 7.35 5.93 41.79
CA TYR A 422 5.97 5.71 41.36
C TYR A 422 5.83 4.52 40.42
N LEU A 423 6.84 4.24 39.58
CA LEU A 423 6.83 3.05 38.72
C LEU A 423 6.92 1.77 39.56
N GLN A 424 7.78 1.75 40.59
CA GLN A 424 7.88 0.61 41.50
C GLN A 424 6.56 0.37 42.24
N ARG A 425 5.94 1.45 42.73
CA ARG A 425 4.64 1.35 43.40
C ARG A 425 3.53 0.86 42.46
N ALA A 426 3.53 1.31 41.20
CA ALA A 426 2.59 0.84 40.19
C ALA A 426 2.72 -0.66 39.95
N LEU A 427 3.96 -1.18 39.86
CA LEU A 427 4.22 -2.61 39.69
C LEU A 427 3.70 -3.44 40.86
N GLU A 428 3.95 -3.03 42.10
CA GLU A 428 3.44 -3.71 43.31
C GLU A 428 1.91 -3.84 43.33
N LEU A 429 1.21 -2.77 42.93
CA LEU A 429 -0.25 -2.77 42.87
C LEU A 429 -0.78 -3.61 41.71
N SER A 430 -0.02 -3.68 40.61
CA SER A 430 -0.41 -4.37 39.40
C SER A 430 -0.41 -5.90 39.50
N GLU A 431 0.26 -6.48 40.50
CA GLU A 431 0.24 -7.93 40.75
C GLU A 431 -1.17 -8.46 41.08
N LYS A 432 -2.03 -7.60 41.63
CA LYS A 432 -3.39 -7.93 42.06
C LYS A 432 -4.46 -7.23 41.22
N SER A 433 -4.07 -6.51 40.17
CA SER A 433 -4.96 -5.73 39.32
C SER A 433 -5.52 -6.55 38.16
N SER A 434 -6.31 -5.91 37.29
CA SER A 434 -6.75 -6.53 36.04
C SER A 434 -5.55 -6.84 35.12
N ASP A 435 -5.71 -7.82 34.22
CA ASP A 435 -4.70 -8.17 33.22
C ASP A 435 -4.25 -6.98 32.37
N MET A 436 -5.16 -6.04 32.09
CA MET A 436 -4.88 -4.87 31.27
C MET A 436 -3.94 -3.88 31.98
N GLU A 437 -4.26 -3.54 33.23
CA GLU A 437 -3.43 -2.65 34.07
C GLU A 437 -2.07 -3.29 34.35
N ARG A 438 -2.07 -4.60 34.62
CA ARG A 438 -0.88 -5.41 34.79
C ARG A 438 0.03 -5.32 33.58
N ASN A 439 -0.49 -5.65 32.39
CA ASN A 439 0.32 -5.66 31.17
C ASN A 439 0.85 -4.26 30.83
N ARG A 440 0.09 -3.19 31.11
CA ARG A 440 0.57 -1.82 30.88
C ARG A 440 1.72 -1.44 31.82
N ALA A 441 1.61 -1.75 33.11
CA ALA A 441 2.65 -1.45 34.09
C ALA A 441 3.95 -2.22 33.77
N TYR A 442 3.84 -3.52 33.51
CA TYR A 442 4.99 -4.35 33.15
C TYR A 442 5.60 -3.98 31.80
N PHE A 443 4.78 -3.65 30.80
CA PHE A 443 5.31 -3.21 29.50
C PHE A 443 6.06 -1.88 29.61
N LYS A 444 5.55 -0.92 30.38
CA LYS A 444 6.25 0.34 30.65
C LYS A 444 7.58 0.10 31.37
N ALA A 445 7.58 -0.75 32.40
CA ALA A 445 8.80 -1.09 33.12
C ALA A 445 9.84 -1.81 32.23
N ALA A 446 9.38 -2.65 31.31
CA ALA A 446 10.22 -3.28 30.29
C ALA A 446 10.84 -2.23 29.36
N ALA A 447 10.03 -1.32 28.80
CA ALA A 447 10.51 -0.26 27.92
C ALA A 447 11.56 0.65 28.59
N VAL A 448 11.31 1.07 29.84
CA VAL A 448 12.29 1.86 30.62
C VAL A 448 13.58 1.07 30.87
N SER A 449 13.48 -0.21 31.18
CA SER A 449 14.66 -1.07 31.41
C SER A 449 15.46 -1.29 30.12
N PHE A 450 14.77 -1.41 28.97
CA PHE A 450 15.38 -1.52 27.65
C PHE A 450 16.16 -0.26 27.28
N ASP A 451 15.60 0.92 27.55
CA ASP A 451 16.27 2.22 27.34
C ASP A 451 17.51 2.36 28.22
N MET A 452 17.45 1.86 29.47
CA MET A 452 18.61 1.78 30.38
C MET A 452 19.62 0.68 30.02
N ARG A 453 19.43 -0.04 28.90
CA ARG A 453 20.27 -1.18 28.46
C ARG A 453 20.32 -2.34 29.47
N ASN A 454 19.33 -2.44 30.36
CA ASN A 454 19.18 -3.56 31.28
C ASN A 454 18.21 -4.59 30.67
N PHE A 455 18.72 -5.37 29.71
CA PHE A 455 17.90 -6.30 28.92
C PHE A 455 17.37 -7.49 29.73
N GLU A 456 18.11 -7.96 30.74
CA GLU A 456 17.65 -9.03 31.63
C GLU A 456 16.40 -8.58 32.41
N LYS A 457 16.47 -7.41 33.04
CA LYS A 457 15.34 -6.84 33.76
C LYS A 457 14.16 -6.52 32.84
N SER A 458 14.45 -6.03 31.62
CA SER A 458 13.42 -5.84 30.60
C SER A 458 12.74 -7.16 30.23
N PHE A 459 13.48 -8.26 30.11
CA PHE A 459 12.95 -9.57 29.80
C PHE A 459 12.09 -10.12 30.93
N ASP A 460 12.53 -9.98 32.18
CA ASP A 460 11.77 -10.38 33.36
C ASP A 460 10.40 -9.70 33.40
N TYR A 461 10.36 -8.38 33.16
CA TYR A 461 9.08 -7.65 33.09
C TYR A 461 8.19 -8.11 31.94
N LEU A 462 8.76 -8.37 30.75
CA LEU A 462 7.98 -8.90 29.62
C LEU A 462 7.39 -10.30 29.90
N ASN A 463 8.06 -11.12 30.71
CA ASN A 463 7.57 -12.44 31.12
C ASN A 463 6.45 -12.37 32.17
N GLN A 464 6.30 -11.23 32.87
CA GLN A 464 5.18 -11.01 33.80
C GLN A 464 3.88 -10.60 33.10
N MET A 465 3.94 -10.30 31.80
CA MET A 465 2.76 -9.98 31.00
C MET A 465 1.96 -11.24 30.67
N THR A 466 0.64 -11.13 30.65
CA THR A 466 -0.28 -12.24 30.37
C THR A 466 -0.71 -12.32 28.91
N THR A 467 -0.74 -11.18 28.22
CA THR A 467 -1.09 -11.07 26.79
C THR A 467 -0.18 -10.04 26.12
N TRP A 468 -0.05 -10.15 24.80
CA TRP A 468 0.81 -9.27 24.01
C TRP A 468 0.07 -8.79 22.76
N THR A 469 0.19 -7.51 22.45
CA THR A 469 -0.10 -6.98 21.11
C THR A 469 1.06 -7.24 20.17
N VAL A 470 0.84 -7.07 18.86
CA VAL A 470 1.90 -7.20 17.85
C VAL A 470 3.04 -6.23 18.13
N GLU A 471 2.72 -5.00 18.53
CA GLU A 471 3.68 -3.94 18.82
C GLU A 471 4.57 -4.29 20.02
N GLN A 472 3.97 -4.84 21.07
CA GLN A 472 4.68 -5.27 22.27
C GLN A 472 5.62 -6.46 21.99
N GLN A 473 5.27 -7.31 21.03
CA GLN A 473 6.15 -8.40 20.59
C GLN A 473 7.42 -7.89 19.90
N TYR A 474 7.42 -6.70 19.29
CA TYR A 474 8.65 -6.14 18.70
C TYR A 474 9.67 -5.74 19.76
N LEU A 475 9.24 -5.18 20.90
CA LEU A 475 10.13 -4.94 22.04
C LEU A 475 10.68 -6.27 22.59
N ARG A 476 9.82 -7.28 22.71
CA ARG A 476 10.24 -8.62 23.14
C ARG A 476 11.25 -9.25 22.19
N LEU A 477 11.04 -9.11 20.89
CA LEU A 477 12.00 -9.53 19.87
C LEU A 477 13.33 -8.80 20.07
N ALA A 478 13.31 -7.47 20.22
CA ALA A 478 14.52 -6.67 20.46
C ALA A 478 15.29 -7.13 21.71
N VAL A 479 14.59 -7.34 22.83
CA VAL A 479 15.18 -7.81 24.10
C VAL A 479 15.80 -9.20 23.95
N LEU A 480 15.08 -10.17 23.37
CA LEU A 480 15.62 -11.51 23.12
C LEU A 480 16.86 -11.46 22.23
N SER A 481 16.82 -10.61 21.21
CA SER A 481 17.95 -10.40 20.29
C SER A 481 19.15 -9.79 21.02
N ALA A 482 18.91 -8.80 21.88
CA ALA A 482 19.94 -8.13 22.69
C ALA A 482 20.57 -9.08 23.72
N LEU A 483 19.80 -10.01 24.27
CA LEU A 483 20.30 -11.06 25.17
C LEU A 483 21.12 -12.12 24.43
N GLY A 484 20.88 -12.34 23.14
CA GLY A 484 21.55 -13.37 22.33
C GLY A 484 20.79 -14.68 22.27
N GLU A 485 19.49 -14.64 22.58
CA GLU A 485 18.59 -15.79 22.53
C GLU A 485 18.14 -16.06 21.08
N ASP A 486 19.09 -16.26 20.16
CA ASP A 486 18.90 -16.32 18.71
C ASP A 486 17.82 -17.31 18.27
N ARG A 487 17.71 -18.45 18.96
CA ARG A 487 16.71 -19.47 18.64
C ARG A 487 15.29 -18.99 18.99
N ALA A 488 15.13 -18.33 20.14
CA ALA A 488 13.84 -17.84 20.60
C ALA A 488 13.41 -16.61 19.78
N SER A 489 14.34 -15.69 19.53
CA SER A 489 14.08 -14.49 18.73
C SER A 489 13.73 -14.82 17.28
N LYS A 490 14.44 -15.72 16.60
CA LYS A 490 14.10 -16.16 15.23
C LYS A 490 12.74 -16.84 15.14
N ARG A 491 12.39 -17.63 16.17
CA ARG A 491 11.05 -18.23 16.27
C ARG A 491 9.97 -17.17 16.43
N LEU A 492 10.19 -16.19 17.29
CA LEU A 492 9.26 -15.08 17.48
C LEU A 492 9.11 -14.26 16.18
N LEU A 493 10.23 -13.93 15.54
CA LEU A 493 10.26 -13.21 14.26
C LEU A 493 9.40 -13.90 13.19
N ALA A 494 9.44 -15.23 13.09
CA ALA A 494 8.65 -16.00 12.14
C ALA A 494 7.13 -15.98 12.41
N THR A 495 6.69 -15.57 13.60
CA THR A 495 5.25 -15.43 13.95
C THR A 495 4.71 -14.03 13.72
N LEU A 496 5.59 -13.05 13.50
CA LEU A 496 5.20 -11.65 13.37
C LEU A 496 4.82 -11.31 11.93
N PRO A 497 3.95 -10.29 11.72
CA PRO A 497 3.60 -9.82 10.39
C PRO A 497 4.82 -9.39 9.59
N ASP A 498 4.77 -9.66 8.29
CA ASP A 498 5.79 -9.23 7.36
C ASP A 498 5.65 -7.72 7.06
N ASN A 499 6.56 -6.92 7.60
CA ASN A 499 6.57 -5.46 7.50
C ASN A 499 7.98 -4.88 7.67
N ALA A 500 8.14 -3.55 7.65
CA ALA A 500 9.45 -2.92 7.75
C ALA A 500 10.24 -3.35 9.00
N LEU A 501 9.58 -3.48 10.16
CA LEU A 501 10.20 -3.96 11.40
C LEU A 501 10.80 -5.36 11.23
N THR A 502 10.01 -6.33 10.79
CA THR A 502 10.47 -7.72 10.66
C THR A 502 11.50 -7.91 9.54
N ARG A 503 11.45 -7.11 8.47
CA ARG A 503 12.46 -7.11 7.40
C ARG A 503 13.82 -6.62 7.88
N TRP A 504 13.86 -5.55 8.68
CA TRP A 504 15.11 -5.08 9.25
C TRP A 504 15.71 -6.05 10.28
N PHE A 505 14.88 -6.70 11.11
CA PHE A 505 15.36 -7.80 11.98
C PHE A 505 15.88 -9.00 11.17
N THR A 506 15.17 -9.38 10.09
CA THR A 506 15.62 -10.46 9.20
C THR A 506 17.00 -10.18 8.61
N TRP A 507 17.24 -8.94 8.15
CA TRP A 507 18.56 -8.52 7.71
C TRP A 507 19.60 -8.55 8.83
N ALA A 508 19.27 -8.05 10.04
CA ALA A 508 20.21 -8.04 11.16
C ALA A 508 20.66 -9.47 11.57
N TYR A 509 19.77 -10.45 11.46
CA TYR A 509 20.11 -11.87 11.68
C TYR A 509 20.89 -12.51 10.52
N HIS A 510 20.64 -12.05 9.29
CA HIS A 510 21.20 -12.59 8.06
C HIS A 510 21.60 -11.44 7.13
N PRO A 511 22.78 -10.83 7.34
CA PRO A 511 23.20 -9.58 6.69
C PRO A 511 23.69 -9.81 5.26
N ILE A 512 22.84 -10.39 4.42
CA ILE A 512 23.06 -10.55 2.99
C ILE A 512 22.47 -9.37 2.21
N ALA A 513 23.03 -9.08 1.04
CA ALA A 513 22.63 -7.94 0.21
C ALA A 513 21.14 -7.96 -0.18
N GLU A 514 20.57 -9.14 -0.41
CA GLU A 514 19.15 -9.29 -0.75
C GLU A 514 18.24 -8.81 0.39
N ASN A 515 18.45 -9.32 1.60
CA ASN A 515 17.68 -8.90 2.79
C ASN A 515 17.86 -7.40 3.09
N TYR A 516 19.08 -6.89 2.89
CA TYR A 516 19.36 -5.47 3.07
C TYR A 516 18.55 -4.60 2.11
N ASN A 517 18.55 -4.94 0.82
CA ASN A 517 17.81 -4.19 -0.19
C ASN A 517 16.31 -4.20 0.09
N ILE A 518 15.74 -5.35 0.50
CA ILE A 518 14.33 -5.45 0.89
C ILE A 518 14.03 -4.57 2.12
N ALA A 519 14.89 -4.61 3.14
CA ALA A 519 14.70 -3.81 4.35
C ALA A 519 14.77 -2.29 4.07
N VAL A 520 15.74 -1.86 3.25
CA VAL A 520 15.89 -0.46 2.81
C VAL A 520 14.68 -0.01 1.97
N MET A 521 14.19 -0.85 1.05
CA MET A 521 12.98 -0.56 0.27
C MET A 521 11.74 -0.36 1.16
N MET A 522 11.68 -1.07 2.29
CA MET A 522 10.56 -0.95 3.24
C MET A 522 10.69 0.28 4.15
N ASN A 523 11.90 0.61 4.61
CA ASN A 523 12.14 1.83 5.38
C ASN A 523 13.62 2.25 5.30
N ALA A 524 13.94 3.20 4.41
CA ALA A 524 15.30 3.66 4.18
C ALA A 524 15.86 4.53 5.33
N PHE A 525 15.01 5.10 6.18
CA PHE A 525 15.45 5.96 7.30
C PHE A 525 16.27 5.19 8.34
N VAL A 526 16.00 3.90 8.54
CA VAL A 526 16.78 3.04 9.44
C VAL A 526 18.25 2.99 9.00
N ASP A 527 18.49 2.89 7.70
CA ASP A 527 19.86 2.86 7.16
C ASP A 527 20.58 4.18 7.39
N LYS A 528 19.88 5.31 7.19
CA LYS A 528 20.41 6.65 7.50
C LYS A 528 20.86 6.74 8.96
N TYR A 529 20.03 6.33 9.91
CA TYR A 529 20.36 6.40 11.34
C TYR A 529 21.54 5.49 11.69
N ARG A 530 21.58 4.28 11.11
CA ARG A 530 22.69 3.34 11.28
C ARG A 530 24.00 3.86 10.72
N GLN A 531 24.02 4.38 9.48
CA GLN A 531 25.24 4.87 8.85
C GLN A 531 25.84 6.08 9.58
N ARG A 532 25.00 6.88 10.24
CA ARG A 532 25.40 8.06 11.00
C ARG A 532 25.71 7.79 12.46
N ASP A 533 25.51 6.56 12.92
CA ASP A 533 25.68 6.14 14.31
C ASP A 533 24.99 7.10 15.29
N ILE A 534 23.72 7.41 15.01
CA ILE A 534 22.93 8.32 15.84
C ILE A 534 22.51 7.57 17.10
N ASP A 535 22.59 8.19 18.28
CA ASP A 535 22.03 7.57 19.48
C ASP A 535 20.50 7.43 19.34
N PRO A 536 19.92 6.23 19.55
CA PRO A 536 18.49 6.05 19.43
C PRO A 536 17.75 6.80 20.53
N LEU A 537 16.60 7.35 20.19
CA LEU A 537 15.68 7.95 21.15
C LEU A 537 15.11 6.89 22.08
N ALA A 538 14.68 7.30 23.28
CA ALA A 538 13.95 6.44 24.22
C ALA A 538 12.68 5.85 23.59
N TYR A 539 12.22 4.72 24.13
CA TYR A 539 10.98 4.09 23.70
C TYR A 539 9.81 5.08 23.85
N PRO A 540 8.97 5.26 22.81
CA PRO A 540 7.96 6.30 22.82
C PRO A 540 6.88 6.04 23.87
N ARG A 541 6.42 7.11 24.53
CA ARG A 541 5.21 7.07 25.37
C ARG A 541 3.97 6.80 24.51
N HIS A 542 3.85 7.54 23.42
CA HIS A 542 2.90 7.33 22.33
C HIS A 542 3.57 7.78 21.03
N CYS A 543 3.40 7.03 19.95
CA CYS A 543 3.77 7.46 18.61
C CYS A 543 2.82 6.88 17.58
N PHE A 544 2.45 7.70 16.61
CA PHE A 544 1.73 7.27 15.43
C PHE A 544 2.66 7.26 14.24
N TYR A 545 2.56 6.22 13.41
CA TYR A 545 3.39 6.10 12.23
C TYR A 545 2.66 5.39 11.09
N THR A 546 3.09 5.66 9.87
CA THR A 546 2.72 4.89 8.68
C THR A 546 3.93 4.10 8.19
N GLU A 547 3.69 3.02 7.44
CA GLU A 547 4.77 2.21 6.86
C GLU A 547 5.73 3.07 6.03
N GLY A 548 7.03 2.87 6.23
CA GLY A 548 8.11 3.58 5.53
C GLY A 548 8.33 5.03 5.96
N CYS A 549 7.65 5.53 7.00
CA CYS A 549 7.87 6.92 7.47
C CYS A 549 9.08 7.04 8.42
N PRO A 550 9.61 8.27 8.65
CA PRO A 550 10.75 8.50 9.53
C PRO A 550 10.51 8.09 10.98
N VAL A 551 9.28 8.26 11.49
CA VAL A 551 8.89 7.88 12.87
C VAL A 551 9.03 6.37 13.05
N GLN A 552 8.53 5.58 12.10
CA GLN A 552 8.71 4.14 12.09
C GLN A 552 10.20 3.78 11.99
N GLY A 553 10.97 4.48 11.15
CA GLY A 553 12.40 4.26 11.02
C GLY A 553 13.17 4.45 12.33
N ARG A 554 12.81 5.47 13.14
CA ARG A 554 13.42 5.71 14.46
C ARG A 554 13.08 4.60 15.44
N LEU A 555 11.82 4.15 15.45
CA LEU A 555 11.38 3.03 16.29
C LEU A 555 12.12 1.73 15.93
N ILE A 556 12.19 1.41 14.63
CA ILE A 556 12.93 0.24 14.14
C ILE A 556 14.39 0.31 14.57
N TYR A 557 15.02 1.46 14.35
CA TYR A 557 16.41 1.66 14.68
C TYR A 557 16.68 1.53 16.18
N LEU A 558 15.84 2.12 17.05
CA LEU A 558 15.88 1.93 18.50
C LEU A 558 15.87 0.44 18.89
N LEU A 559 14.94 -0.33 18.31
CA LEU A 559 14.77 -1.74 18.65
C LEU A 559 15.93 -2.62 18.15
N LEU A 560 16.54 -2.26 17.02
CA LEU A 560 17.68 -2.99 16.45
C LEU A 560 19.01 -2.58 17.06
N TYR A 561 19.12 -1.37 17.58
CA TYR A 561 20.37 -0.77 18.02
C TYR A 561 21.21 -1.69 18.93
N PRO A 562 20.64 -2.40 19.93
CA PRO A 562 21.41 -3.33 20.74
C PRO A 562 22.08 -4.48 19.95
N MET A 563 21.42 -4.99 18.90
CA MET A 563 22.01 -6.01 18.03
C MET A 563 23.15 -5.44 17.19
N LEU A 564 22.96 -4.21 16.70
CA LEU A 564 23.96 -3.54 15.86
C LEU A 564 25.23 -3.26 16.66
N GLN A 565 25.12 -2.87 17.93
CA GLN A 565 26.27 -2.67 18.82
C GLN A 565 27.04 -3.94 19.17
N ARG A 566 26.44 -5.13 19.04
CA ARG A 566 27.11 -6.43 19.31
C ARG A 566 27.95 -6.94 18.15
N ASN A 567 27.61 -6.53 16.93
CA ASN A 567 28.22 -7.01 15.69
C ASN A 567 29.41 -6.14 15.23
N TYR A 568 29.71 -5.06 15.97
CA TYR A 568 30.95 -4.28 15.91
C TYR A 568 31.69 -4.45 17.23
#